data_AF-A0A8U0RJ96-F1
#
_entry.id   AF-A0A8U0RJ96-F1
#
_cell.length_a   1.000
_cell.length_b   1.000
_cell.length_c   1.000
_cell.angle_alpha   90.00
_cell.angle_beta   90.00
_cell.angle_gamma   90.00
#
_symmetry.space_group_name_H-M   'P 1'
#
loop_
_entity.id
_entity.type
_entity.pdbx_description
1 polymer ?
#
loop_
_entity_poly.entity_id
_entity_poly.type
_entity_poly.pdbx_seq_one_letter_code
_entity_poly.pdbx_strand_id
1 'polypeptide(L)'
;MERSRMNLPKGPDTLCFDKDEFMKEDFDVDHFVSDCRKRVQLEELRGDLELYYKLFKIAMVELINKDYADFVNLSTNLSLRSSVSEGIRAVDERMCKQEDIRKKKMCVLRLIQVI
;
A
#
# COMPACT_ATOMS: atom_id res chain seq x y z
N MET A 1 5.66 -20.03 5.96
CA MET A 1 4.75 -19.05 5.32
C MET A 1 5.20 -17.68 5.77
N GLU A 2 6.12 -17.09 5.02
CA GLU A 2 6.60 -15.74 5.30
C GLU A 2 5.46 -14.80 4.97
N ARG A 3 4.86 -14.18 5.99
CA ARG A 3 3.81 -13.17 5.81
C ARG A 3 4.44 -12.10 4.94
N SER A 4 4.04 -12.04 3.66
CA SER A 4 4.52 -11.04 2.71
C SER A 4 4.27 -9.67 3.35
N ARG A 5 5.34 -9.08 3.90
CA ARG A 5 5.32 -7.77 4.54
C ARG A 5 5.03 -6.80 3.41
N MET A 6 3.79 -6.35 3.34
CA MET A 6 3.42 -5.28 2.45
C MET A 6 4.37 -4.12 2.67
N ASN A 7 4.98 -3.63 1.58
CA ASN A 7 5.70 -2.37 1.61
C ASN A 7 4.66 -1.23 1.64
N LEU A 8 4.10 -1.01 2.84
CA LEU A 8 3.37 0.21 3.15
C LEU A 8 4.33 1.40 3.10
N PRO A 9 3.85 2.61 2.74
CA PRO A 9 4.67 3.80 2.80
C PRO A 9 5.20 3.96 4.22
N LYS A 10 6.52 4.13 4.37
CA LYS A 10 7.11 4.54 5.64
C LYS A 10 6.67 5.97 5.93
N GLY A 11 5.53 6.11 6.62
CA GLY A 11 5.17 7.38 7.24
C GLY A 11 6.13 7.74 8.37
N PRO A 12 6.21 9.03 8.74
CA PRO A 12 7.07 9.47 9.83
C PRO A 12 6.77 8.71 11.13
N ASP A 13 7.79 8.54 11.97
CA ASP A 13 7.67 7.85 13.27
C ASP A 13 6.85 8.66 14.28
N THR A 14 6.40 9.86 13.89
CA THR A 14 5.63 10.81 14.70
C THR A 14 4.12 10.67 14.55
N LEU A 15 3.61 9.77 13.70
CA LEU A 15 2.17 9.61 13.51
C LEU A 15 1.49 9.17 14.81
N CYS A 16 0.34 9.77 15.11
CA CYS A 16 -0.43 9.47 16.33
C CYS A 16 -1.19 8.12 16.32
N PHE A 17 -1.07 7.35 15.22
CA PHE A 17 -1.72 6.06 15.02
C PHE A 17 -0.77 5.01 14.44
N ASP A 18 -1.07 3.74 14.71
CA ASP A 18 -0.44 2.62 14.04
C ASP A 18 -1.10 2.39 12.66
N LYS A 19 -0.27 2.30 11.62
CA LYS A 19 -0.70 2.11 10.22
C LYS A 19 -1.26 0.71 10.00
N ASP A 20 -0.84 -0.26 10.80
CA ASP A 20 -1.26 -1.65 10.68
C ASP A 20 -2.73 -1.85 11.13
N GLU A 21 -3.31 -0.90 11.88
CA GLU A 21 -4.74 -0.88 12.22
C GLU A 21 -5.62 -0.95 10.96
N PHE A 22 -5.25 -0.22 9.91
CA PHE A 22 -6.01 -0.20 8.65
C PHE A 22 -5.98 -1.54 7.90
N MET A 23 -5.21 -2.53 8.35
CA MET A 23 -5.11 -3.86 7.73
C MET A 23 -5.85 -4.94 8.52
N LYS A 24 -6.33 -4.65 9.73
CA LYS A 24 -7.04 -5.62 10.56
C LYS A 24 -8.38 -6.01 9.97
N GLU A 25 -8.74 -7.28 9.95
CA GLU A 25 -10.02 -7.72 9.35
C GLU A 25 -11.22 -7.08 10.06
N ASP A 26 -11.10 -6.84 11.37
CA ASP A 26 -12.06 -6.23 12.29
C ASP A 26 -11.89 -4.71 12.47
N PHE A 27 -11.28 -4.02 11.49
CA PHE A 27 -11.14 -2.57 11.54
C PHE A 27 -12.50 -1.87 11.73
N ASP A 28 -12.59 -1.09 12.80
CA ASP A 28 -13.76 -0.28 13.16
C ASP A 28 -13.34 1.19 13.29
N VAL A 29 -14.04 2.05 12.55
CA VAL A 29 -13.73 3.48 12.45
C VAL A 29 -13.94 4.19 13.78
N ASP A 30 -15.04 3.90 14.47
CA ASP A 30 -15.42 4.56 15.71
C ASP A 30 -14.43 4.20 16.83
N HIS A 31 -14.06 2.92 16.93
CA HIS A 31 -13.03 2.44 17.84
C HIS A 31 -11.67 3.08 17.55
N PHE A 32 -11.23 3.10 16.29
CA PHE A 32 -9.97 3.69 15.87
C PHE A 32 -9.87 5.18 16.26
N VAL A 33 -10.91 5.96 15.94
CA VAL A 33 -10.94 7.41 16.26
C VAL A 33 -10.99 7.64 17.76
N SER A 34 -11.80 6.87 18.49
CA SER A 34 -11.90 6.94 19.96
C SER A 34 -10.55 6.69 20.62
N ASP A 35 -9.81 5.68 20.16
CA ASP A 35 -8.49 5.36 20.69
C ASP A 35 -7.44 6.43 20.39
N CYS A 36 -7.47 7.01 19.18
CA CYS A 36 -6.56 8.10 18.83
C CYS A 36 -6.86 9.38 19.65
N ARG A 37 -8.13 9.70 19.88
CA ARG A 37 -8.54 10.87 20.68
C ARG A 37 -8.14 10.80 22.16
N LYS A 38 -7.84 9.60 22.69
CA LYS A 38 -7.26 9.46 24.04
C LYS A 38 -5.82 9.97 24.11
N ARG A 39 -5.12 10.08 22.97
CA ARG A 39 -3.70 10.44 22.88
C ARG A 39 -3.48 11.85 22.33
N VAL A 40 -4.28 12.27 21.35
CA VAL A 40 -4.12 13.54 20.63
C VAL A 40 -5.46 14.26 20.38
N GLN A 41 -5.40 15.55 20.05
CA GLN A 41 -6.58 16.33 19.63
C GLN A 41 -7.03 15.92 18.21
N LEU A 42 -8.28 16.23 17.87
CA LEU A 42 -8.88 15.84 16.58
C LEU A 42 -8.16 16.50 15.39
N GLU A 43 -7.70 17.73 15.58
CA GLU A 43 -6.98 18.53 14.59
C GLU A 43 -5.63 17.88 14.24
N GLU A 44 -4.92 17.37 15.25
CA GLU A 44 -3.65 16.66 15.08
C GLU A 44 -3.88 15.31 14.39
N LEU A 45 -4.87 14.53 14.84
CA LEU A 45 -5.26 13.28 14.18
C LEU A 45 -5.60 13.49 12.70
N ARG A 46 -6.38 14.53 12.40
CA ARG A 46 -6.73 14.89 11.02
C ARG A 46 -5.49 15.22 10.20
N GLY A 47 -4.59 16.05 10.73
CA GLY A 47 -3.34 16.40 10.06
C GLY A 47 -2.48 15.17 9.72
N ASP A 48 -2.36 14.24 10.66
CA ASP A 48 -1.61 13.00 10.48
C ASP A 48 -2.27 12.05 9.45
N LEU A 49 -3.60 11.96 9.44
CA LEU A 49 -4.34 11.18 8.45
C LEU A 49 -4.18 11.76 7.04
N GLU A 50 -4.27 13.08 6.90
CA GLU A 50 -4.06 13.79 5.62
C GLU A 50 -2.61 13.61 5.12
N LEU A 51 -1.63 13.71 6.03
CA LEU A 51 -0.22 13.46 5.71
C LEU A 51 0.00 12.03 5.24
N TYR A 52 -0.51 11.04 5.97
CA TYR A 52 -0.36 9.64 5.61
C TYR A 52 -1.08 9.31 4.28
N TYR A 53 -2.25 9.90 4.03
CA TYR A 53 -2.94 9.79 2.74
C TYR A 53 -2.08 10.29 1.57
N LYS A 54 -1.42 11.44 1.74
CA LYS A 54 -0.53 12.02 0.73
C LYS A 54 0.67 11.12 0.46
N LEU A 55 1.31 10.58 1.49
CA LEU A 55 2.42 9.63 1.32
C LEU A 55 1.95 8.36 0.61
N PHE A 56 0.75 7.88 0.94
CA PHE A 56 0.16 6.72 0.30
C PHE A 56 -0.10 6.96 -1.19
N LYS A 57 -0.65 8.12 -1.56
CA LYS A 57 -0.83 8.53 -2.97
C LYS A 57 0.49 8.51 -3.75
N ILE A 58 1.56 9.06 -3.17
CA ILE A 58 2.89 9.06 -3.79
C ILE A 58 3.37 7.63 -4.04
N ALA A 59 3.30 6.77 -3.01
CA ALA A 59 3.71 5.38 -3.13
C ALA A 59 2.88 4.58 -4.16
N MET A 60 1.59 4.91 -4.33
CA MET A 60 0.77 4.32 -5.39
C MET A 60 1.23 4.74 -6.79
N VAL A 61 1.55 6.03 -6.98
CA VAL A 61 2.10 6.53 -8.25
C VAL A 61 3.44 5.87 -8.57
N GLU A 62 4.32 5.73 -7.58
CA GLU A 62 5.60 5.03 -7.75
C GLU A 62 5.42 3.57 -8.14
N LEU A 63 4.45 2.87 -7.53
CA LEU A 63 4.12 1.49 -7.89
C LEU A 63 3.69 1.39 -9.36
N ILE A 64 2.82 2.30 -9.82
CA ILE A 64 2.37 2.36 -11.21
C ILE A 64 3.54 2.64 -12.16
N ASN A 65 4.40 3.60 -11.80
CA ASN A 65 5.56 3.96 -12.60
C ASN A 65 6.56 2.79 -12.71
N LYS A 66 6.75 2.05 -11.62
CA LYS A 66 7.57 0.83 -11.61
C LYS A 66 6.95 -0.25 -12.50
N ASP A 67 5.65 -0.48 -12.40
CA ASP A 67 4.95 -1.44 -13.25
C ASP A 67 5.03 -1.08 -14.74
N TYR A 68 4.97 0.21 -15.05
CA TYR A 68 5.17 0.71 -16.40
C TYR A 68 6.60 0.43 -16.90
N ALA A 69 7.62 0.73 -16.09
CA ALA A 69 9.01 0.45 -16.44
C ALA A 69 9.28 -1.05 -16.64
N ASP A 70 8.76 -1.89 -15.74
CA ASP A 70 8.87 -3.35 -15.83
C ASP A 70 8.19 -3.89 -17.09
N PHE A 71 7.01 -3.35 -17.47
CA PHE A 71 6.30 -3.72 -18.69
C PHE A 71 7.11 -3.38 -19.95
N VAL A 72 7.66 -2.17 -20.03
CA VAL A 72 8.51 -1.73 -21.16
C VAL A 72 9.75 -2.62 -21.26
N ASN A 73 10.44 -2.87 -20.14
CA ASN A 73 11.63 -3.72 -20.11
C ASN A 73 11.30 -5.16 -20.55
N LEU A 74 10.20 -5.73 -20.08
CA LEU A 74 9.78 -7.08 -20.45
C LEU A 74 9.41 -7.18 -21.94
N SER A 75 8.71 -6.18 -22.48
CA SER A 75 8.36 -6.13 -23.91
C SER A 75 9.60 -6.05 -24.83
N THR A 76 10.66 -5.39 -24.36
CA THR A 76 11.94 -5.27 -25.08
C THR A 76 12.76 -6.56 -24.99
N ASN A 77 12.73 -7.27 -23.86
CA ASN A 77 13.46 -8.53 -23.70
C ASN A 77 12.76 -9.73 -24.34
N LEU A 78 11.43 -9.83 -24.24
CA LEU A 78 10.64 -10.91 -24.87
C LEU A 78 10.70 -10.87 -26.40
N SER A 79 10.85 -9.69 -26.99
CA SER A 79 11.07 -9.56 -28.44
C SER A 79 12.45 -10.04 -28.89
N LEU A 80 13.41 -10.20 -27.95
CA LEU A 80 14.79 -10.61 -28.23
C LEU A 80 15.10 -12.06 -27.83
N ARG A 81 14.42 -12.64 -26.83
CA ARG A 81 14.62 -14.03 -26.37
C ARG A 81 13.32 -14.64 -25.82
N SER A 82 12.80 -15.69 -26.44
CA SER A 82 11.61 -16.40 -25.93
C SER A 82 12.01 -17.65 -25.16
N SER A 83 12.15 -17.57 -23.83
CA SER A 83 12.33 -18.74 -22.97
C SER A 83 11.17 -18.87 -21.99
N VAL A 84 10.54 -20.05 -21.92
CA VAL A 84 9.36 -20.35 -21.07
C VAL A 84 9.58 -20.02 -19.58
N SER A 85 10.81 -20.16 -19.09
CA SER A 85 11.20 -19.83 -17.71
C SER A 85 11.04 -18.35 -17.36
N GLU A 86 11.30 -17.44 -18.30
CA GLU A 86 11.08 -16.01 -18.10
C GLU A 86 9.59 -15.67 -18.04
N GLY A 87 8.78 -16.38 -18.82
CA GLY A 87 7.32 -16.28 -18.78
C GLY A 87 6.74 -16.68 -17.42
N ILE A 88 7.20 -17.80 -16.84
CA ILE A 88 6.75 -18.25 -15.51
C ILE A 88 7.12 -17.22 -14.44
N ARG A 89 8.37 -16.72 -14.44
CA ARG A 89 8.81 -15.69 -13.48
C ARG A 89 7.99 -14.40 -13.60
N ALA A 90 7.68 -13.97 -14.82
CA ALA A 90 6.85 -12.79 -15.06
C ALA A 90 5.40 -12.97 -14.56
N VAL A 91 4.85 -14.19 -14.66
CA VAL A 91 3.52 -14.51 -14.10
C VAL A 91 3.54 -14.47 -12.58
N ASP A 92 4.54 -15.07 -11.93
CA ASP A 92 4.68 -15.07 -10.47
C ASP A 92 4.84 -13.64 -9.90
N GLU A 93 5.67 -12.81 -10.53
CA GLU A 93 5.82 -11.40 -10.16
C GLU A 93 4.50 -10.63 -10.27
N ARG A 94 3.71 -10.88 -11.33
CA ARG A 94 2.38 -10.27 -11.49
C ARG A 94 1.39 -10.73 -10.43
N MET A 95 1.39 -12.01 -10.05
CA MET A 95 0.51 -12.52 -9.00
C MET A 95 0.81 -11.84 -7.65
N CYS A 96 2.08 -11.73 -7.28
CA CYS A 96 2.52 -11.04 -6.07
C CYS A 96 2.10 -9.56 -6.07
N LYS A 97 2.32 -8.85 -7.18
CA LYS A 97 1.87 -7.45 -7.36
C LYS A 97 0.36 -7.29 -7.21
N GLN A 98 -0.44 -8.23 -7.73
CA GLN A 98 -1.90 -8.17 -7.63
C GLN A 98 -2.39 -8.26 -6.17
N GLU A 99 -1.74 -9.09 -5.36
CA GLU A 99 -2.05 -9.20 -3.93
C GLU A 99 -1.71 -7.90 -3.18
N ASP A 100 -0.54 -7.32 -3.45
CA ASP A 100 -0.13 -6.03 -2.87
C ASP A 100 -1.10 -4.90 -3.23
N ILE A 101 -1.55 -4.84 -4.50
CA ILE A 101 -2.53 -3.84 -4.96
C ILE A 101 -3.87 -4.02 -4.21
N ARG A 102 -4.34 -5.26 -4.03
CA ARG A 102 -5.60 -5.53 -3.31
C ARG A 102 -5.54 -5.03 -1.87
N LYS A 103 -4.46 -5.35 -1.16
CA LYS A 103 -4.26 -4.93 0.22
C LYS A 103 -4.09 -3.40 0.34
N LYS A 104 -3.35 -2.77 -0.59
CA LYS A 104 -3.24 -1.30 -0.66
C LYS A 104 -4.60 -0.64 -0.90
N LYS A 105 -5.43 -1.20 -1.79
CA LYS A 105 -6.80 -0.73 -2.05
C LYS A 105 -7.66 -0.79 -0.78
N MET A 106 -7.58 -1.86 0.01
CA MET A 106 -8.30 -1.98 1.28
C MET A 106 -7.92 -0.84 2.24
N CYS A 107 -6.61 -0.60 2.42
CA CYS A 107 -6.12 0.47 3.28
C CYS A 107 -6.62 1.85 2.86
N VAL A 108 -6.63 2.15 1.56
CA VAL A 108 -7.16 3.43 1.04
C VAL A 108 -8.63 3.60 1.35
N LEU A 109 -9.44 2.55 1.13
CA LEU A 109 -10.87 2.61 1.42
C LEU A 109 -11.13 2.92 2.91
N ARG A 110 -10.37 2.29 3.81
CA ARG A 110 -10.50 2.53 5.26
C ARG A 110 -9.98 3.90 5.66
N LEU A 111 -8.88 4.36 5.08
CA LEU A 111 -8.39 5.71 5.34
C LEU A 111 -9.42 6.78 4.94
N ILE A 112 -10.08 6.59 3.79
CA ILE A 112 -11.16 7.47 3.33
C ILE A 112 -12.39 7.42 4.25
N GLN A 113 -12.65 6.30 4.93
CA GLN A 113 -13.74 6.23 5.91
C GLN A 113 -13.47 7.06 7.17
N VAL A 114 -12.20 7.32 7.49
CA VAL A 114 -11.80 8.06 8.70
C VAL A 114 -11.64 9.56 8.44
N ILE A 115 -11.23 9.95 7.23
CA ILE A 115 -11.04 11.35 6.81
C ILE A 115 -12.39 11.98 6.43
#